data_AF-A0A9D1P5B2-F1
#
_entry.id   AF-A0A9D1P5B2-F1
#
_cell.length_a   1.000
_cell.length_b   1.000
_cell.length_c   1.000
_cell.angle_alpha   90.00
_cell.angle_beta   90.00
_cell.angle_gamma   90.00
#
_symmetry.space_group_name_H-M   'P 1'
#
loop_
_entity.id
_entity.type
_entity.pdbx_description
1 polymer ?
#
loop_
_entity_poly.entity_id
_entity_poly.type
_entity_poly.pdbx_seq_one_letter_code
_entity_poly.pdbx_strand_id
1 'polypeptide(L)'
;MKLYDAFFALARRGAFRWMGDRAFLRLQYRLKRKKPLRLNPPQTYGEKLQWLKLYDRQPVYAQMADKIAARDFVAARVGESYLIPEIARYDRAEDVDWAALPRRFALKCAHGSSANILCRD
;
A
#
# COMPACT_ATOMS: atom_id res chain seq x y z
N MET A 1 18.88 -3.80 13.72
CA MET A 1 17.81 -4.60 13.09
C MET A 1 16.97 -5.32 14.14
N LYS A 2 17.55 -6.27 14.90
CA LYS A 2 16.89 -7.18 15.87
C LYS A 2 15.71 -6.61 16.70
N LEU A 3 15.86 -5.44 17.33
CA LEU A 3 14.81 -4.86 18.18
C LEU A 3 13.57 -4.38 17.38
N TYR A 4 13.77 -3.78 16.21
CA TYR A 4 12.66 -3.33 15.38
C TYR A 4 11.88 -4.52 14.80
N ASP A 5 12.61 -5.58 14.42
CA ASP A 5 12.01 -6.80 13.86
C ASP A 5 11.18 -7.54 14.91
N ALA A 6 11.69 -7.66 16.15
CA ALA A 6 10.96 -8.22 17.28
C ALA A 6 9.70 -7.38 17.62
N PHE A 7 9.84 -6.05 17.69
CA PHE A 7 8.71 -5.15 17.85
C PHE A 7 7.64 -5.37 16.78
N PHE A 8 8.04 -5.48 15.51
CA PHE A 8 7.12 -5.66 14.39
C PHE A 8 6.43 -7.03 14.43
N ALA A 9 7.14 -8.09 14.80
CA ALA A 9 6.57 -9.42 14.97
C ALA A 9 5.50 -9.44 16.09
N LEU A 10 5.76 -8.79 17.22
CA LEU A 10 4.80 -8.65 18.32
C LEU A 10 3.61 -7.77 17.92
N ALA A 11 3.84 -6.69 17.18
CA ALA A 11 2.77 -5.82 16.67
C ALA A 11 1.81 -6.56 15.74
N ARG A 12 2.33 -7.39 14.82
CA ARG A 12 1.48 -8.24 13.95
C ARG A 12 0.63 -9.25 14.74
N ARG A 13 1.11 -9.69 15.91
CA ARG A 13 0.37 -10.57 16.83
C ARG A 13 -0.60 -9.82 17.74
N GLY A 14 -0.71 -8.49 17.59
CA GLY A 14 -1.68 -7.69 18.33
C GLY A 14 -1.24 -7.26 19.75
N ALA A 15 0.02 -7.48 20.14
CA ALA A 15 0.53 -7.14 21.48
C ALA A 15 0.41 -5.64 21.86
N PHE A 16 0.14 -4.79 20.88
CA PHE A 16 0.10 -3.33 20.99
C PHE A 16 -1.28 -2.73 20.68
N ARG A 17 -2.34 -3.55 20.56
CA ARG A 17 -3.71 -3.07 20.24
C ARG A 17 -4.30 -2.10 21.27
N TRP A 18 -3.76 -2.12 22.49
CA TRP A 18 -4.13 -1.20 23.57
C TRP A 18 -3.55 0.22 23.39
N MET A 19 -2.56 0.41 22.51
CA MET A 19 -1.99 1.73 22.25
C MET A 19 -2.77 2.46 21.15
N GLY A 20 -3.05 3.74 21.37
CA GLY A 20 -3.59 4.60 20.31
C GLY A 20 -2.59 4.84 19.16
N ASP A 21 -3.11 5.05 17.95
CA ASP A 21 -2.34 5.18 16.69
C ASP A 21 -1.14 6.13 16.80
N ARG A 22 -1.33 7.30 17.44
CA ARG A 22 -0.28 8.31 17.60
C ARG A 22 0.88 7.83 18.47
N ALA A 23 0.60 7.11 19.54
CA ALA A 23 1.61 6.55 20.44
C ALA A 23 2.35 5.40 19.75
N PHE A 24 1.61 4.50 19.11
CA PHE A 24 2.17 3.40 18.34
C PHE A 24 3.11 3.89 17.23
N LEU A 25 2.67 4.87 16.42
CA LEU A 25 3.50 5.43 15.34
C LEU A 25 4.76 6.13 15.85
N ARG A 26 4.69 6.85 16.97
CA ARG A 26 5.88 7.48 17.58
C ARG A 26 6.91 6.43 18.00
N LEU A 27 6.46 5.36 18.66
CA LEU A 27 7.33 4.26 19.06
C LEU A 27 7.95 3.56 17.85
N GLN A 28 7.12 3.15 16.89
CA GLN A 28 7.57 2.50 15.65
C GLN A 28 8.60 3.37 14.90
N TYR A 29 8.31 4.66 14.74
CA TYR A 29 9.20 5.59 14.05
C TYR A 29 10.53 5.74 14.80
N ARG A 30 10.52 5.87 16.13
CA ARG A 30 11.75 5.94 16.94
C ARG A 30 12.57 4.66 16.82
N LEU A 31 11.93 3.49 16.87
CA LEU A 31 12.62 2.20 16.74
C LEU A 31 13.26 2.02 15.36
N LYS A 32 12.58 2.45 14.29
CA LYS A 32 13.04 2.32 12.90
C LYS A 32 14.06 3.37 12.49
N ARG A 33 13.78 4.65 12.78
CA ARG A 33 14.56 5.81 12.30
C ARG A 33 15.58 6.31 13.31
N LYS A 34 15.57 5.77 14.55
CA LYS A 34 16.45 6.17 15.66
C LYS A 34 16.34 7.66 16.02
N LYS A 35 15.20 8.28 15.71
CA LYS A 35 14.88 9.69 15.96
C LYS A 35 13.42 9.81 16.40
N PRO A 36 13.05 10.80 17.24
CA PRO A 36 11.66 11.02 17.61
C PRO A 36 10.84 11.46 16.38
N LEU A 37 9.55 11.12 16.37
CA LEU A 37 8.61 11.52 15.32
C LEU A 37 8.05 12.92 15.63
N ARG A 38 8.43 13.93 14.84
CA ARG A 38 7.82 15.28 14.91
C ARG A 38 6.57 15.32 14.02
N LEU A 39 5.43 15.67 14.61
CA LEU A 39 4.14 15.78 13.90
C LEU A 39 3.64 17.22 13.78
N ASN A 40 4.24 18.18 14.50
CA ASN A 40 3.80 19.57 14.44
C ASN A 40 4.97 20.54 14.74
N PRO A 41 5.52 21.22 13.72
CA PRO A 41 5.41 20.87 12.31
C PRO A 41 6.23 19.60 11.98
N PRO A 42 5.80 18.75 11.04
CA PRO A 42 6.69 17.73 10.48
C PRO A 42 7.83 18.42 9.71
N GLN A 43 9.07 17.95 9.86
CA GLN A 43 10.25 18.59 9.26
C GLN A 43 10.82 17.81 8.08
N THR A 44 10.54 16.50 8.01
CA THR A 44 11.01 15.63 6.94
C THR A 44 9.84 15.01 6.17
N TYR A 45 10.12 14.57 4.94
CA TYR A 45 9.14 13.82 4.14
C TYR A 45 8.57 12.61 4.90
N GLY A 46 9.42 11.84 5.58
CA GLY A 46 8.99 10.67 6.37
C GLY A 46 8.07 11.03 7.54
N GLU A 47 8.26 12.19 8.17
CA GLU A 47 7.40 12.71 9.23
C GLU A 47 6.06 13.21 8.66
N LYS A 48 6.08 13.90 7.52
CA LYS A 48 4.87 14.31 6.81
C LYS A 48 4.03 13.10 6.41
N LEU A 49 4.64 12.01 5.94
CA LEU A 49 3.93 10.76 5.66
C LEU A 49 3.26 10.16 6.90
N GLN A 50 3.90 10.18 8.08
CA GLN A 50 3.23 9.69 9.29
C GLN A 50 2.11 10.63 9.75
N TRP A 51 2.27 11.94 9.55
CA TRP A 51 1.23 12.91 9.82
C TRP A 51 -0.01 12.66 8.96
N LEU A 52 0.17 12.43 7.65
CA LEU A 52 -0.94 12.13 6.73
C LEU A 52 -1.74 10.89 7.19
N LYS A 53 -1.05 9.82 7.59
CA LYS A 53 -1.72 8.60 8.12
C LYS A 53 -2.62 8.86 9.34
N LEU A 54 -2.25 9.83 10.18
CA LEU A 54 -2.97 10.16 11.41
C LEU A 54 -4.13 11.12 11.17
N TYR A 55 -3.96 12.10 10.30
CA TYR A 55 -4.86 13.26 10.25
C TYR A 55 -5.51 13.52 8.90
N ASP A 56 -5.01 12.92 7.82
CA ASP A 56 -5.55 13.10 6.47
C ASP A 56 -6.13 11.77 5.98
N ARG A 57 -7.40 11.52 6.33
CA ARG A 57 -8.12 10.29 6.02
C ARG A 57 -9.27 10.60 5.08
N GLN A 58 -8.98 10.65 3.78
CA GLN A 58 -9.99 10.91 2.76
C GLN A 58 -10.48 9.59 2.14
N PRO A 59 -11.80 9.43 1.90
CA PRO A 59 -12.35 8.21 1.29
C PRO A 59 -11.72 7.85 -0.05
N VAL A 60 -11.35 8.86 -0.85
CA VAL A 60 -10.72 8.70 -2.17
C VAL A 60 -9.39 7.94 -2.11
N TYR A 61 -8.70 7.94 -0.97
CA TYR A 61 -7.43 7.22 -0.84
C TYR A 61 -7.59 5.71 -0.92
N ALA A 62 -8.72 5.16 -0.48
CA ALA A 62 -9.01 3.74 -0.64
C ALA A 62 -9.19 3.39 -2.13
N GLN A 63 -9.93 4.24 -2.86
CA GLN A 63 -10.11 4.10 -4.30
C GLN A 63 -8.78 4.18 -5.06
N MET A 64 -7.91 5.12 -4.71
CA MET A 64 -6.60 5.29 -5.34
C MET A 64 -5.61 4.16 -5.00
N ALA A 65 -5.78 3.48 -3.86
CA ALA A 65 -4.90 2.38 -3.45
C ALA A 65 -5.25 1.05 -4.14
N ASP A 66 -6.51 0.86 -4.53
CA ASP A 66 -6.95 -0.29 -5.30
C ASP A 66 -6.60 -0.10 -6.79
N LYS A 67 -5.77 -1.00 -7.35
CA LYS A 67 -5.28 -0.84 -8.73
C LYS A 67 -6.37 -0.91 -9.79
N ILE A 68 -7.50 -1.53 -9.49
CA ILE A 68 -8.65 -1.58 -10.40
C ILE A 68 -9.42 -0.27 -10.27
N ALA A 69 -9.85 0.11 -9.07
CA ALA A 69 -10.64 1.32 -8.87
C ALA A 69 -9.86 2.61 -9.19
N ALA A 70 -8.53 2.59 -9.06
CA ALA A 70 -7.66 3.68 -9.49
C ALA A 70 -7.69 3.90 -11.01
N ARG A 71 -7.93 2.84 -11.81
CA ARG A 71 -8.10 2.99 -13.27
C ARG A 71 -9.34 3.80 -13.57
N ASP A 72 -10.47 3.45 -12.94
CA ASP A 72 -11.74 4.17 -13.10
C ASP A 72 -11.60 5.63 -12.64
N PHE A 73 -10.89 5.87 -11.53
CA PHE A 73 -10.59 7.21 -11.06
C PHE A 73 -9.81 8.04 -12.09
N VAL A 74 -8.77 7.47 -12.70
CA VAL A 74 -7.95 8.14 -13.73
C VAL A 74 -8.76 8.37 -15.01
N ALA A 75 -9.48 7.36 -15.48
CA ALA A 75 -10.33 7.45 -16.68
C ALA A 75 -11.35 8.60 -16.55
N ALA A 76 -12.06 8.68 -15.42
CA ALA A 76 -13.04 9.72 -15.17
C ALA A 76 -12.43 11.12 -15.01
N ARG A 77 -11.16 11.23 -14.57
CA ARG A 77 -10.54 12.51 -14.23
C ARG A 77 -9.73 13.13 -15.36
N VAL A 78 -8.96 12.31 -16.08
CA VAL A 78 -8.01 12.75 -17.11
C VAL A 78 -8.13 11.96 -18.42
N GLY A 79 -8.98 10.94 -18.47
CA GLY A 79 -9.24 10.14 -19.67
C GLY A 79 -8.49 8.82 -19.71
N GLU A 80 -9.05 7.86 -20.44
CA GLU A 80 -8.50 6.50 -20.59
C GLU A 80 -7.17 6.44 -21.36
N SER A 81 -6.86 7.45 -22.17
CA SER A 81 -5.61 7.53 -22.92
C SER A 81 -4.36 7.56 -22.04
N TYR A 82 -4.50 7.87 -20.74
CA TYR A 82 -3.42 7.82 -19.75
C TYR A 82 -3.28 6.46 -19.05
N LEU A 83 -4.17 5.51 -19.35
CA LEU A 83 -4.11 4.15 -18.81
C LEU A 83 -3.34 3.24 -19.74
N ILE A 84 -2.47 2.42 -19.15
CA ILE A 84 -1.92 1.26 -19.86
C ILE A 84 -3.03 0.23 -20.13
N PRO A 85 -2.95 -0.55 -21.23
CA PRO A 85 -3.91 -1.61 -21.53
C PRO A 85 -4.05 -2.60 -20.38
N GLU A 86 -5.30 -2.95 -20.04
CA GLU A 86 -5.60 -4.06 -19.13
C GLU A 86 -5.83 -5.30 -19.99
N ILE A 87 -5.05 -6.35 -19.74
CA ILE A 87 -5.13 -7.61 -20.51
C ILE A 87 -6.36 -8.40 -20.08
N ALA A 88 -6.52 -8.57 -18.76
CA ALA A 88 -7.61 -9.32 -18.16
C ALA A 88 -7.74 -8.96 -16.67
N ARG A 89 -8.90 -9.27 -16.09
CA ARG A 89 -9.23 -9.13 -14.68
C ARG A 89 -9.97 -10.37 -14.21
N TYR A 90 -9.58 -10.88 -13.05
CA TYR A 90 -10.15 -12.09 -12.47
C TYR A 90 -10.42 -11.87 -10.98
N ASP A 91 -11.56 -12.33 -10.50
CA ASP A 91 -11.92 -12.28 -9.08
C ASP A 91 -11.31 -13.45 -8.30
N ARG A 92 -11.11 -14.59 -8.96
CA ARG A 92 -10.54 -15.81 -8.37
C ARG A 92 -9.34 -16.31 -9.17
N ALA A 93 -8.43 -16.98 -8.48
CA ALA A 93 -7.24 -17.55 -9.12
C ALA A 93 -7.60 -18.72 -10.06
N GLU A 94 -8.67 -19.44 -9.76
CA GLU A 94 -9.13 -20.58 -10.56
C GLU A 94 -9.76 -20.15 -11.90
N ASP A 95 -10.22 -18.90 -12.00
CA ASP A 95 -10.90 -18.37 -13.19
C ASP A 95 -9.90 -17.87 -14.25
N VAL A 96 -8.59 -17.95 -13.97
CA VAL A 96 -7.56 -17.44 -14.88
C VAL A 96 -7.47 -18.34 -16.12
N ASP A 97 -7.86 -17.78 -17.27
CA ASP A 97 -7.62 -18.42 -18.57
C ASP A 97 -6.17 -18.18 -19.01
N TRP A 98 -5.29 -19.11 -18.63
CA TRP A 98 -3.87 -19.04 -18.96
C TRP A 98 -3.58 -19.11 -20.46
N ALA A 99 -4.48 -19.71 -21.27
CA ALA A 99 -4.27 -19.84 -22.71
C ALA A 99 -4.56 -18.53 -23.46
N ALA A 100 -5.42 -17.67 -22.90
CA ALA A 100 -5.73 -16.36 -23.45
C ALA A 100 -4.68 -15.28 -23.12
N LEU A 101 -3.82 -15.52 -22.13
CA LEU A 101 -2.79 -14.55 -21.74
C LEU A 101 -1.63 -14.50 -22.74
N PRO A 102 -1.03 -13.32 -22.99
CA PRO A 102 0.13 -13.21 -23.86
C PRO A 102 1.36 -13.87 -23.22
N ARG A 103 2.40 -14.12 -24.02
CA ARG A 103 3.70 -14.65 -23.54
C ARG A 103 4.39 -13.81 -22.46
N ARG A 104 4.06 -12.52 -22.35
CA ARG A 104 4.69 -11.64 -21.36
C ARG A 104 3.64 -10.75 -20.72
N PHE A 105 3.50 -10.85 -19.41
CA PHE A 105 2.55 -10.04 -18.66
C PHE A 105 3.01 -9.85 -17.21
N ALA A 106 2.41 -8.86 -16.55
CA ALA A 106 2.53 -8.67 -15.12
C ALA A 106 1.16 -8.93 -14.48
N LEU A 107 1.08 -9.93 -13.62
CA LEU A 107 -0.11 -10.23 -12.83
C LEU A 107 0.05 -9.67 -11.41
N LYS A 108 -0.98 -8.99 -10.91
CA LYS A 108 -0.93 -8.27 -9.63
C LYS A 108 -2.26 -8.36 -8.92
N CYS A 109 -2.25 -8.49 -7.59
CA CYS A 109 -3.45 -8.29 -6.79
C CYS A 109 -3.85 -6.80 -6.79
N ALA A 110 -5.15 -6.52 -6.85
CA ALA A 110 -5.68 -5.16 -6.85
C ALA A 110 -5.30 -4.38 -5.57
N HIS A 111 -5.55 -5.00 -4.40
CA HIS A 111 -5.34 -4.42 -3.07
C HIS A 111 -3.92 -4.59 -2.49
N GLY A 112 -2.99 -5.19 -3.24
CA GLY A 112 -1.70 -5.62 -2.73
C GLY A 112 -0.53 -4.65 -2.97
N SER A 113 0.58 -4.86 -2.26
CA SER A 113 1.89 -4.30 -2.60
C SER A 113 2.92 -5.41 -2.60
N SER A 114 3.88 -5.35 -3.53
CA SER A 114 4.90 -6.38 -3.76
C SER A 114 4.38 -7.79 -4.09
N ALA A 115 3.07 -7.97 -4.29
CA ALA A 115 2.44 -9.20 -4.77
C ALA A 115 2.31 -9.14 -6.30
N ASN A 116 3.45 -9.19 -7.00
CA ASN A 116 3.51 -9.13 -8.46
C ASN A 116 4.16 -10.41 -8.99
N ILE A 117 3.54 -11.01 -10.00
CA ILE A 117 4.13 -12.07 -10.81
C ILE A 117 4.50 -11.44 -12.16
N LEU A 118 5.75 -11.63 -12.58
CA LEU A 118 6.23 -11.18 -13.87
C LEU A 118 6.50 -12.42 -14.73
N CYS A 119 5.62 -12.69 -15.69
CA CYS A 119 5.81 -13.74 -16.69
C CYS A 119 6.64 -13.16 -17.84
N ARG A 120 7.73 -13.83 -18.20
CA ARG A 120 8.75 -13.31 -19.14
C ARG A 120 8.80 -14.11 -20.45
N ASP A 121 8.03 -15.17 -20.55
CA ASP A 121 8.14 -16.28 -21.49
C ASP A 121 6.78 -16.80 -21.98
#